data_AF-A0A3D4V756-F1
#
_entry.id   AF-A0A3D4V756-F1
#
_cell.length_a   1.000
_cell.length_b   1.000
_cell.length_c   1.000
_cell.angle_alpha   90.00
_cell.angle_beta   90.00
_cell.angle_gamma   90.00
#
_symmetry.space_group_name_H-M   'P 1'
#
loop_
_entity.id
_entity.type
_entity.pdbx_description
1 polymer ?
#
loop_
_entity_poly.entity_id
_entity_poly.type
_entity_poly.pdbx_seq_one_letter_code
_entity_poly.pdbx_strand_id
1 'polypeptide(L)'
;MSAETRYAVVIDGQVQLLAPDDPIPAGLRTSALVQSRAVDELTLEPVAGVITAMPAGAAFESPQARAAVNPRTASGGVVGLVGLPSRALPLLQLVAYEVGVRVSAAGYLPLSATQNLGPQPQFPAQFTQARLPDLLLHRTPVLFAGRTVVRTASATVPLAGAVVTISGIWRLAPTQALSPPPLAPELVAAFPPLWDRQDAATTTLRMVTLTPDVANAKHLLRPAAAGTRELLLSDQVAVVAGQRLLLDNGDPWRREAIVIASITGSSSPAEPALVTLEYPLAFLHQAGASAHRADVAVVGANTSLAFDAIAGDTTLLVSNVAALATGLVEIFDGASVPQYHALTTYTATSDADGFWSLPPLSRVALVELQATHGAHPTITRRLAPAYPRREQRADFVFS
;
A
#
# COMPACT_ATOMS: atom_id res chain seq x y z
N MET A 1 28.09 47.66 -1.57
CA MET A 1 29.15 46.88 -2.23
C MET A 1 29.41 47.56 -3.57
N SER A 2 30.65 47.99 -3.83
CA SER A 2 30.98 48.88 -4.95
C SER A 2 30.82 48.15 -6.28
N ALA A 3 30.42 48.89 -7.32
CA ALA A 3 30.27 48.39 -8.69
C ALA A 3 31.61 48.03 -9.37
N GLU A 4 32.73 48.03 -8.63
CA GLU A 4 34.09 48.00 -9.18
C GLU A 4 34.71 46.61 -9.34
N THR A 5 34.07 45.52 -8.87
CA THR A 5 34.61 44.14 -8.97
C THR A 5 33.90 43.25 -10.00
N ARG A 6 32.99 43.80 -10.82
CA ARG A 6 32.31 43.04 -11.88
C ARG A 6 33.10 43.08 -13.18
N TYR A 7 33.42 41.92 -13.74
CA TYR A 7 33.99 41.79 -15.08
C TYR A 7 33.00 41.12 -16.03
N ALA A 8 32.96 41.60 -17.27
CA ALA A 8 32.11 41.05 -18.31
C ALA A 8 32.73 39.75 -18.85
N VAL A 9 31.94 38.67 -18.86
CA VAL A 9 32.28 37.40 -19.50
C VAL A 9 31.19 37.06 -20.51
N VAL A 10 31.59 36.60 -21.69
CA VAL A 10 30.65 36.13 -22.71
C VAL A 10 30.46 34.63 -22.55
N ILE A 11 29.26 34.20 -22.19
CA ILE A 11 28.87 32.79 -22.10
C ILE A 11 27.72 32.60 -23.10
N ASP A 12 27.88 31.67 -24.05
CA ASP A 12 26.89 31.38 -25.11
C ASP A 12 26.38 32.63 -25.88
N GLY A 13 27.27 33.60 -26.11
CA GLY A 13 26.95 34.83 -26.85
C GLY A 13 26.23 35.92 -26.03
N GLN A 14 25.98 35.69 -24.75
CA GLN A 14 25.42 36.68 -23.82
C GLN A 14 26.52 37.27 -22.94
N VAL A 15 26.60 38.60 -22.84
CA VAL A 15 27.49 39.30 -21.90
C VAL A 15 26.88 39.20 -20.50
N GLN A 16 27.54 38.46 -19.61
CA GLN A 16 27.20 38.38 -18.20
C GLN A 16 28.25 39.13 -17.37
N LEU A 17 27.80 40.01 -16.47
CA LEU A 17 28.67 40.64 -15.49
C LEU A 17 28.83 39.68 -14.30
N LEU A 18 30.06 39.22 -14.08
CA LEU A 18 30.41 38.34 -12.96
C LEU A 18 31.27 39.14 -11.98
N ALA A 19 30.84 39.23 -10.72
CA ALA A 19 31.76 39.47 -9.62
C ALA A 19 32.12 38.11 -8.98
N PRO A 20 33.39 37.89 -8.58
CA PRO A 20 33.77 36.71 -7.80
C PRO A 20 32.97 36.58 -6.49
N ASP A 21 32.51 37.72 -5.96
CA ASP A 21 31.79 37.83 -4.69
C ASP A 21 30.27 37.88 -4.86
N ASP A 22 29.73 37.85 -6.10
CA ASP A 22 28.27 37.83 -6.29
C ASP A 22 27.72 36.51 -5.73
N PRO A 23 26.71 36.55 -4.85
CA PRO A 23 26.19 35.34 -4.24
C PRO A 23 25.60 34.44 -5.32
N ILE A 24 26.10 33.19 -5.41
CA ILE A 24 25.58 32.19 -6.36
C ILE A 24 24.05 32.08 -6.20
N PRO A 25 23.23 32.17 -7.25
CA PRO A 25 21.78 31.98 -7.16
C PRO A 25 21.40 30.70 -6.40
N ALA A 26 20.32 30.74 -5.59
CA ALA A 26 19.96 29.60 -4.74
C ALA A 26 19.71 28.31 -5.52
N GLY A 27 19.06 28.41 -6.69
CA GLY A 27 18.81 27.28 -7.59
C GLY A 27 20.07 26.72 -8.27
N LEU A 28 21.20 27.43 -8.21
CA LEU A 28 22.51 26.98 -8.70
C LEU A 28 23.40 26.41 -7.58
N ARG A 29 22.91 26.34 -6.34
CA ARG A 29 23.61 25.72 -5.20
C ARG A 29 23.05 24.33 -4.92
N THR A 30 23.89 23.44 -4.40
CA THR A 30 23.41 22.17 -3.87
C THR A 30 22.45 22.44 -2.71
N SER A 31 21.21 22.04 -2.87
CA SER A 31 20.11 22.28 -1.93
C SER A 31 19.28 21.01 -1.76
N ALA A 32 18.49 20.92 -0.69
CA ALA A 32 17.45 19.90 -0.62
C ALA A 32 16.34 20.26 -1.61
N LEU A 33 15.96 19.31 -2.47
CA LEU A 33 14.85 19.46 -3.41
C LEU A 33 13.54 18.98 -2.78
N VAL A 34 13.62 17.87 -2.05
CA VAL A 34 12.51 17.26 -1.33
C VAL A 34 13.00 16.95 0.07
N GLN A 35 12.21 17.29 1.09
CA GLN A 35 12.47 16.95 2.48
C GLN A 35 11.20 16.39 3.12
N SER A 36 11.37 15.35 3.95
CA SER A 36 10.33 14.76 4.78
C SER A 36 10.92 14.03 5.99
N ARG A 37 10.07 13.42 6.81
CA ARG A 37 10.43 12.56 7.94
C ARG A 37 9.65 11.24 7.85
N ALA A 38 10.35 10.13 7.80
CA ALA A 38 9.76 8.79 7.89
C ALA A 38 9.53 8.42 9.36
N VAL A 39 8.27 8.17 9.71
CA VAL A 39 7.84 7.83 11.07
C VAL A 39 7.03 6.55 11.05
N ASP A 40 7.07 5.80 12.15
CA ASP A 40 6.23 4.64 12.34
C ASP A 40 4.80 5.08 12.65
N GLU A 41 3.82 4.63 11.87
CA GLU A 41 2.41 4.98 12.05
C GLU A 41 1.88 4.68 13.47
N LEU A 42 2.42 3.64 14.13
CA LEU A 42 1.89 3.14 15.41
C LEU A 42 2.44 3.87 16.63
N THR A 43 3.60 4.51 16.50
CA THR A 43 4.29 5.18 17.60
C THR A 43 4.48 6.66 17.35
N LEU A 44 4.38 7.10 16.09
CA LEU A 44 4.72 8.45 15.61
C LEU A 44 6.19 8.85 15.84
N GLU A 45 7.01 7.88 16.25
CA GLU A 45 8.44 8.04 16.41
C GLU A 45 9.16 7.82 15.08
N PRO A 46 10.34 8.41 14.88
CA PRO A 46 11.19 8.12 13.74
C PRO A 46 11.43 6.62 13.55
N VAL A 47 11.38 6.16 12.31
CA VAL A 47 11.66 4.76 11.98
C VAL A 47 13.09 4.41 12.40
N ALA A 48 13.22 3.39 13.24
CA ALA A 48 14.51 2.85 13.65
C ALA A 48 15.13 1.98 12.53
N GLY A 49 16.44 2.05 12.37
CA GLY A 49 17.19 1.21 11.42
C GLY A 49 17.56 1.91 10.12
N VAL A 50 17.95 1.11 9.12
CA VAL A 50 18.39 1.61 7.81
C VAL A 50 17.18 1.97 6.96
N ILE A 51 17.10 3.24 6.57
CA ILE A 51 16.09 3.76 5.66
C ILE A 51 16.75 3.97 4.29
N THR A 52 16.11 3.46 3.24
CA THR A 52 16.47 3.73 1.85
C THR A 52 15.48 4.75 1.29
N ALA A 53 16.00 5.79 0.63
CA ALA A 53 15.21 6.76 -0.10
C ALA A 53 15.56 6.69 -1.59
N MET A 54 14.57 6.86 -2.46
CA MET A 54 14.73 6.92 -3.92
C MET A 54 13.88 8.08 -4.48
N PRO A 55 14.27 8.70 -5.60
CA PRO A 55 13.44 9.72 -6.23
C PRO A 55 12.10 9.15 -6.70
N ALA A 56 11.01 9.90 -6.51
CA ALA A 56 9.66 9.56 -6.96
C ALA A 56 8.95 10.78 -7.57
N GLY A 57 7.93 10.54 -8.41
CA GLY A 57 7.19 11.59 -9.13
C GLY A 57 7.68 11.79 -10.56
N ALA A 58 6.81 12.33 -11.43
CA ALA A 58 7.04 12.44 -12.86
C ALA A 58 8.33 13.19 -13.22
N ALA A 59 8.76 14.16 -12.38
CA ALA A 59 9.98 14.92 -12.62
C ALA A 59 11.26 14.05 -12.68
N PHE A 60 11.27 12.92 -11.98
CA PHE A 60 12.45 12.04 -11.88
C PHE A 60 12.34 10.76 -12.71
N GLU A 61 11.37 10.69 -13.63
CA GLU A 61 11.29 9.61 -14.63
C GLU A 61 12.41 9.71 -15.66
N SER A 62 12.81 10.93 -16.02
CA SER A 62 13.94 11.13 -16.93
C SER A 62 15.27 10.74 -16.27
N PRO A 63 16.16 10.00 -16.97
CA PRO A 63 17.48 9.64 -16.43
C PRO A 63 18.33 10.85 -16.04
N GLN A 64 18.20 11.96 -16.79
CA GLN A 64 18.94 13.18 -16.53
C GLN A 64 18.54 13.85 -15.21
N ALA A 65 17.23 14.03 -14.97
CA ALA A 65 16.75 14.61 -13.72
C ALA A 65 17.07 13.71 -12.53
N ARG A 66 16.99 12.39 -12.72
CA ARG A 66 17.36 11.39 -11.71
C ARG A 66 18.84 11.45 -11.35
N ALA A 67 19.73 11.58 -12.33
CA ALA A 67 21.17 11.72 -12.10
C ALA A 67 21.54 13.06 -11.45
N ALA A 68 20.68 14.07 -11.52
CA ALA A 68 20.89 15.38 -10.91
C ALA A 68 20.52 15.44 -9.42
N VAL A 69 19.96 14.36 -8.85
CA VAL A 69 19.57 14.26 -7.44
C VAL A 69 20.22 13.07 -6.75
N ASN A 70 20.54 13.24 -5.48
CA ASN A 70 21.09 12.22 -4.61
C ASN A 70 20.14 12.00 -3.43
N PRO A 71 19.65 10.78 -3.21
CA PRO A 71 18.88 10.47 -2.01
C PRO A 71 19.73 10.63 -0.76
N ARG A 72 19.12 11.17 0.30
CA ARG A 72 19.76 11.33 1.62
C ARG A 72 18.82 10.88 2.71
N THR A 73 19.38 10.22 3.72
CA THR A 73 18.73 9.89 4.98
C THR A 73 19.60 10.39 6.13
N ALA A 74 18.99 10.79 7.24
CA ALA A 74 19.69 11.28 8.42
C ALA A 74 18.99 10.83 9.72
N SER A 75 19.62 11.15 10.86
CA SER A 75 19.05 10.88 12.19
C SER A 75 17.65 11.47 12.34
N GLY A 76 16.81 10.84 13.16
CA GLY A 76 15.44 11.30 13.41
C GLY A 76 14.48 11.01 12.25
N GLY A 77 14.82 10.07 11.36
CA GLY A 77 13.97 9.64 10.26
C GLY A 77 13.91 10.63 9.10
N VAL A 78 14.79 11.64 9.08
CA VAL A 78 14.79 12.64 8.00
C VAL A 78 15.21 11.99 6.70
N VAL A 79 14.40 12.17 5.66
CA VAL A 79 14.61 11.62 4.32
C VAL A 79 14.41 12.72 3.28
N GLY A 80 15.09 12.60 2.14
CA GLY A 80 14.94 13.59 1.09
C GLY A 80 15.83 13.36 -0.12
N LEU A 81 15.78 14.32 -1.03
CA LEU A 81 16.64 14.40 -2.21
C LEU A 81 17.45 15.69 -2.15
N VAL A 82 18.75 15.60 -2.42
CA VAL A 82 19.67 16.75 -2.47
C VAL A 82 20.34 16.80 -3.83
N GLY A 83 20.48 17.98 -4.41
CA GLY A 83 21.03 18.14 -5.76
C GLY A 83 21.11 19.59 -6.18
N LEU A 84 21.34 19.83 -7.47
CA LEU A 84 21.31 21.17 -8.06
C LEU A 84 19.91 21.39 -8.68
N PRO A 85 19.05 22.24 -8.09
CA PRO A 85 17.69 22.46 -8.59
C PRO A 85 17.64 22.81 -10.08
N SER A 86 18.56 23.64 -10.58
CA SER A 86 18.60 24.04 -12.00
C SER A 86 18.89 22.91 -12.97
N ARG A 87 19.56 21.84 -12.51
CA ARG A 87 19.81 20.64 -13.34
C ARG A 87 18.67 19.65 -13.26
N ALA A 88 18.07 19.49 -12.09
CA ALA A 88 16.98 18.55 -11.88
C ALA A 88 15.64 19.08 -12.42
N LEU A 89 15.40 20.40 -12.29
CA LEU A 89 14.14 21.07 -12.57
C LEU A 89 14.38 22.34 -13.40
N PRO A 90 14.89 22.22 -14.65
CA PRO A 90 15.41 23.36 -15.42
C PRO A 90 14.35 24.41 -15.76
N LEU A 91 13.08 24.03 -15.87
CA LEU A 91 11.98 24.95 -16.21
C LEU A 91 11.15 25.35 -14.99
N LEU A 92 11.67 25.21 -13.76
CA LEU A 92 10.90 25.49 -12.54
C LEU A 92 10.38 26.93 -12.47
N GLN A 93 10.99 27.85 -13.21
CA GLN A 93 10.50 29.22 -13.35
C GLN A 93 9.11 29.30 -14.01
N LEU A 94 8.82 28.38 -14.92
CA LEU A 94 7.65 28.41 -15.82
C LEU A 94 6.65 27.27 -15.54
N VAL A 95 7.13 26.13 -15.04
CA VAL A 95 6.36 24.89 -14.92
C VAL A 95 6.46 24.32 -13.51
N ALA A 96 5.34 23.79 -13.01
CA ALA A 96 5.32 23.01 -11.79
C ALA A 96 5.80 21.57 -12.06
N TYR A 97 6.61 21.02 -11.17
CA TYR A 97 7.11 19.65 -11.27
C TYR A 97 6.53 18.79 -10.16
N GLU A 98 6.03 17.60 -10.49
CA GLU A 98 5.71 16.60 -9.48
C GLU A 98 7.00 15.95 -8.97
N VAL A 99 7.36 16.23 -7.73
CA VAL A 99 8.59 15.76 -7.07
C VAL A 99 8.23 15.00 -5.79
N GLY A 100 9.04 14.00 -5.44
CA GLY A 100 8.76 13.19 -4.26
C GLY A 100 9.88 12.22 -3.92
N VAL A 101 9.60 11.41 -2.90
CA VAL A 101 10.48 10.33 -2.46
C VAL A 101 9.70 9.02 -2.31
N ARG A 102 10.36 7.93 -2.65
CA ARG A 102 9.97 6.58 -2.26
C ARG A 102 10.88 6.12 -1.14
N VAL A 103 10.29 5.73 -0.02
CA VAL A 103 10.99 5.30 1.19
C VAL A 103 10.73 3.82 1.44
N SER A 104 11.78 3.10 1.81
CA SER A 104 11.68 1.72 2.29
C SER A 104 12.55 1.50 3.53
N ALA A 105 12.06 0.67 4.44
CA ALA A 105 12.75 0.26 5.66
C ALA A 105 12.37 -1.18 5.99
N ALA A 106 13.28 -1.93 6.63
CA ALA A 106 13.04 -3.31 6.99
C ALA A 106 11.85 -3.43 7.97
N GLY A 107 10.91 -4.32 7.67
CA GLY A 107 9.69 -4.51 8.48
C GLY A 107 8.58 -3.49 8.19
N TYR A 108 8.74 -2.63 7.19
CA TYR A 108 7.74 -1.67 6.73
C TYR A 108 7.40 -1.88 5.25
N LEU A 109 6.19 -1.51 4.87
CA LEU A 109 5.78 -1.41 3.48
C LEU A 109 6.45 -0.19 2.82
N PRO A 110 6.92 -0.31 1.56
CA PRO A 110 7.44 0.85 0.83
C PRO A 110 6.36 1.91 0.63
N LEU A 111 6.70 3.17 0.84
CA LEU A 111 5.79 4.30 0.67
C LEU A 111 6.37 5.31 -0.32
N SER A 112 5.58 5.68 -1.33
CA SER A 112 5.87 6.81 -2.20
C SER A 112 5.00 8.01 -1.80
N ALA A 113 5.61 9.19 -1.74
CA ALA A 113 4.90 10.45 -1.54
C ALA A 113 5.45 11.51 -2.49
N THR A 114 4.55 12.20 -3.17
CA THR A 114 4.86 13.23 -4.16
C THR A 114 4.08 14.51 -3.85
N GLN A 115 4.59 15.64 -4.34
CA GLN A 115 3.90 16.92 -4.33
C GLN A 115 4.30 17.74 -5.56
N ASN A 116 3.41 18.64 -5.98
CA ASN A 116 3.76 19.62 -7.00
C ASN A 116 4.65 20.73 -6.40
N LEU A 117 5.78 20.99 -7.06
CA LEU A 117 6.72 22.05 -6.73
C LEU A 117 6.74 23.10 -7.83
N GLY A 118 6.33 24.32 -7.47
CA GLY A 118 6.35 25.48 -8.37
C GLY A 118 5.05 25.69 -9.15
N PRO A 119 5.06 26.56 -10.19
CA PRO A 119 6.23 27.30 -10.69
C PRO A 119 6.81 28.30 -9.67
N GLN A 120 8.09 28.67 -9.81
CA GLN A 120 8.80 29.63 -8.97
C GLN A 120 9.37 30.77 -9.84
N PRO A 121 8.64 31.88 -10.06
CA PRO A 121 9.03 32.92 -11.04
C PRO A 121 10.41 33.56 -10.84
N GLN A 122 10.94 33.52 -9.61
CA GLN A 122 12.26 34.05 -9.25
C GLN A 122 13.38 33.01 -9.36
N PHE A 123 13.09 31.81 -9.85
CA PHE A 123 14.10 30.79 -10.10
C PHE A 123 15.00 31.21 -11.29
N PRO A 124 16.34 31.00 -11.21
CA PRO A 124 17.09 30.32 -10.16
C PRO A 124 17.61 31.23 -9.03
N ALA A 125 17.31 32.53 -9.06
CA ALA A 125 17.78 33.49 -8.04
C ALA A 125 17.33 33.07 -6.64
N GLN A 126 16.06 32.67 -6.50
CA GLN A 126 15.49 32.07 -5.31
C GLN A 126 15.06 30.62 -5.56
N PHE A 127 15.07 29.81 -4.51
CA PHE A 127 14.59 28.45 -4.55
C PHE A 127 13.97 28.05 -3.22
N THR A 128 12.72 27.60 -3.26
CA THR A 128 12.03 27.02 -2.11
C THR A 128 11.86 25.53 -2.37
N GLN A 129 12.36 24.69 -1.46
CA GLN A 129 12.28 23.23 -1.61
C GLN A 129 10.85 22.70 -1.41
N ALA A 130 10.60 21.49 -1.90
CA ALA A 130 9.41 20.72 -1.54
C ALA A 130 9.53 20.17 -0.11
N ARG A 131 8.48 20.37 0.70
CA ARG A 131 8.37 19.85 2.07
C ARG A 131 7.14 18.96 2.15
N LEU A 132 7.36 17.66 2.06
CA LEU A 132 6.29 16.67 2.23
C LEU A 132 5.92 16.59 3.73
N PRO A 133 4.68 16.21 4.05
CA PRO A 133 4.31 15.86 5.43
C PRO A 133 5.12 14.66 5.93
N ASP A 134 4.99 14.34 7.22
CA ASP A 134 5.54 13.10 7.78
C ASP A 134 5.01 11.89 7.00
N LEU A 135 5.92 10.97 6.64
CA LEU A 135 5.61 9.74 5.94
C LEU A 135 5.33 8.66 6.99
N LEU A 136 4.05 8.40 7.22
CA LEU A 136 3.59 7.34 8.12
C LEU A 136 3.86 5.98 7.45
N LEU A 137 4.96 5.32 7.82
CA LEU A 137 5.27 3.99 7.30
C LEU A 137 4.42 2.94 8.02
N HIS A 138 3.77 2.08 7.24
CA HIS A 138 2.98 0.98 7.76
C HIS A 138 3.89 -0.25 7.93
N ARG A 139 3.81 -0.90 9.09
CA ARG A 139 4.58 -2.13 9.34
C ARG A 139 4.03 -3.29 8.50
N THR A 140 4.92 -4.20 8.08
CA THR A 140 4.51 -5.44 7.39
C THR A 140 3.60 -6.29 8.28
N PRO A 141 2.59 -6.98 7.75
CA PRO A 141 1.61 -7.67 8.56
C PRO A 141 2.18 -8.87 9.32
N VAL A 142 1.54 -9.20 10.44
CA VAL A 142 1.85 -10.36 11.30
C VAL A 142 0.65 -11.28 11.46
N LEU A 143 0.91 -12.56 11.70
CA LEU A 143 -0.11 -13.57 11.96
C LEU A 143 -0.25 -13.81 13.46
N PHE A 144 -1.49 -13.84 13.92
CA PHE A 144 -1.84 -14.40 15.23
C PHE A 144 -2.45 -15.78 15.04
N ALA A 145 -1.86 -16.76 15.71
CA ALA A 145 -2.36 -18.13 15.74
C ALA A 145 -2.17 -18.70 17.14
N GLY A 146 -2.77 -19.85 17.42
CA GLY A 146 -2.55 -20.54 18.68
C GLY A 146 -3.49 -21.70 18.90
N ARG A 147 -3.63 -22.09 20.17
CA ARG A 147 -4.51 -23.19 20.57
C ARG A 147 -5.54 -22.76 21.60
N THR A 148 -6.75 -23.28 21.48
CA THR A 148 -7.79 -23.27 22.50
C THR A 148 -7.82 -24.65 23.16
N VAL A 149 -7.72 -24.69 24.49
CA VAL A 149 -7.73 -25.93 25.27
C VAL A 149 -8.61 -25.78 26.51
N VAL A 150 -9.19 -26.88 26.99
CA VAL A 150 -9.84 -26.94 28.31
C VAL A 150 -8.90 -27.62 29.29
N ARG A 151 -8.77 -27.05 30.49
CA ARG A 151 -8.08 -27.68 31.60
C ARG A 151 -9.02 -28.66 32.28
N THR A 152 -8.66 -29.94 32.30
CA THR A 152 -9.32 -30.98 33.10
C THR A 152 -8.50 -31.25 34.37
N ALA A 153 -9.00 -32.12 35.25
CA ALA A 153 -8.31 -32.48 36.48
C ALA A 153 -6.90 -33.08 36.27
N SER A 154 -6.62 -33.66 35.10
CA SER A 154 -5.38 -34.39 34.83
C SER A 154 -4.65 -33.97 33.55
N ALA A 155 -5.25 -33.14 32.68
CA ALA A 155 -4.64 -32.76 31.40
C ALA A 155 -5.20 -31.44 30.83
N THR A 156 -4.60 -30.96 29.75
CA THR A 156 -5.20 -29.98 28.84
C THR A 156 -5.64 -30.70 27.57
N VAL A 157 -6.92 -30.60 27.24
CA VAL A 157 -7.51 -31.24 26.05
C VAL A 157 -7.83 -30.16 25.02
N PRO A 158 -7.59 -30.40 23.71
CA PRO A 158 -8.04 -29.51 22.65
C PRO A 158 -9.50 -29.11 22.79
N LEU A 159 -9.79 -27.83 22.56
CA LEU A 159 -11.15 -27.30 22.53
C LEU A 159 -11.50 -26.86 21.12
N ALA A 160 -12.23 -27.70 20.41
CA ALA A 160 -12.76 -27.39 19.09
C ALA A 160 -13.96 -26.45 19.15
N GLY A 161 -14.18 -25.66 18.09
CA GLY A 161 -15.36 -24.80 17.97
C GLY A 161 -15.33 -23.54 18.84
N ALA A 162 -14.22 -23.23 19.52
CA ALA A 162 -14.03 -21.96 20.21
C ALA A 162 -13.80 -20.85 19.17
N VAL A 163 -14.48 -19.72 19.33
CA VAL A 163 -14.38 -18.59 18.42
C VAL A 163 -13.41 -17.56 19.01
N VAL A 164 -12.35 -17.26 18.28
CA VAL A 164 -11.35 -16.24 18.62
C VAL A 164 -11.56 -15.04 17.71
N THR A 165 -11.74 -13.86 18.29
CA THR A 165 -11.98 -12.61 17.56
C THR A 165 -11.14 -11.46 18.11
N ILE A 166 -10.85 -10.45 17.27
CA ILE A 166 -10.36 -9.17 17.75
C ILE A 166 -11.57 -8.36 18.24
N SER A 167 -11.64 -8.15 19.55
CA SER A 167 -12.75 -7.45 20.22
C SER A 167 -12.49 -5.96 20.46
N GLY A 168 -11.24 -5.52 20.34
CA GLY A 168 -10.86 -4.12 20.49
C GLY A 168 -9.44 -3.85 20.02
N ILE A 169 -9.16 -2.61 19.63
CA ILE A 169 -7.84 -2.22 19.12
C ILE A 169 -7.35 -0.88 19.67
N TRP A 170 -6.03 -0.71 19.65
CA TRP A 170 -5.38 0.59 19.80
C TRP A 170 -4.49 0.84 18.59
N ARG A 171 -4.71 1.95 17.90
CA ARG A 171 -3.88 2.35 16.77
C ARG A 171 -2.54 2.92 17.20
N LEU A 172 -2.55 3.69 18.29
CA LEU A 172 -1.35 4.20 18.93
C LEU A 172 -1.03 3.37 20.17
N ALA A 173 0.26 3.09 20.38
CA ALA A 173 0.69 2.36 21.56
C ALA A 173 0.28 3.11 22.84
N PRO A 174 -0.45 2.48 23.77
CA PRO A 174 -0.76 3.12 25.05
C PRO A 174 0.53 3.39 25.81
N THR A 175 0.57 4.54 26.48
CA THR A 175 1.72 4.95 27.32
C THR A 175 1.37 4.78 28.78
N GLN A 176 2.37 4.81 29.68
CA GLN A 176 2.10 4.78 31.13
C GLN A 176 1.28 5.98 31.59
N ALA A 177 1.39 7.13 30.91
CA ALA A 177 0.67 8.35 31.22
C ALA A 177 -0.75 8.37 30.63
N LEU A 178 -0.98 7.68 29.52
CA LEU A 178 -2.24 7.69 28.78
C LEU A 178 -2.53 6.31 28.18
N SER A 179 -3.53 5.64 28.74
CA SER A 179 -4.06 4.37 28.22
C SER A 179 -5.56 4.53 27.94
N PRO A 180 -5.94 5.03 26.76
CA PRO A 180 -7.35 5.18 26.41
C PRO A 180 -8.04 3.81 26.35
N PRO A 181 -9.38 3.74 26.43
CA PRO A 181 -10.11 2.50 26.16
C PRO A 181 -9.85 2.02 24.72
N PRO A 182 -10.01 0.71 24.44
CA PRO A 182 -9.88 0.21 23.07
C PRO A 182 -10.94 0.83 22.17
N LEU A 183 -10.58 1.08 20.92
CA LEU A 183 -11.52 1.38 19.86
C LEU A 183 -12.24 0.09 19.44
N ALA A 184 -13.44 0.24 18.89
CA ALA A 184 -14.15 -0.85 18.25
C ALA A 184 -13.28 -1.47 17.12
N PRO A 185 -13.34 -2.79 16.91
CA PRO A 185 -12.53 -3.50 15.93
C PRO A 185 -13.10 -3.35 14.52
N GLU A 186 -13.13 -2.11 14.01
CA GLU A 186 -13.61 -1.76 12.68
C GLU A 186 -12.54 -2.08 11.62
N LEU A 187 -12.22 -3.36 11.49
CA LEU A 187 -11.08 -3.87 10.72
C LEU A 187 -11.44 -5.11 9.90
N VAL A 188 -10.91 -5.13 8.68
CA VAL A 188 -11.10 -6.21 7.71
C VAL A 188 -9.77 -6.54 7.04
N ALA A 189 -9.57 -7.81 6.71
CA ALA A 189 -8.39 -8.25 5.98
C ALA A 189 -8.73 -8.39 4.50
N ALA A 190 -7.97 -7.72 3.64
CA ALA A 190 -8.04 -7.78 2.19
C ALA A 190 -6.96 -8.72 1.63
N PHE A 191 -7.35 -9.56 0.68
CA PHE A 191 -6.48 -10.49 -0.04
C PHE A 191 -6.88 -10.55 -1.53
N PRO A 192 -5.98 -10.29 -2.49
CA PRO A 192 -4.60 -9.82 -2.33
C PRO A 192 -4.48 -8.48 -1.55
N PRO A 193 -3.27 -8.04 -1.15
CA PRO A 193 -3.07 -6.70 -0.60
C PRO A 193 -3.50 -5.60 -1.59
N LEU A 194 -3.73 -4.38 -1.11
CA LEU A 194 -4.04 -3.24 -1.98
C LEU A 194 -2.94 -3.02 -3.03
N TRP A 195 -3.33 -2.71 -4.26
CA TRP A 195 -2.39 -2.36 -5.34
C TRP A 195 -2.00 -0.88 -5.32
N ASP A 196 -2.87 -0.02 -4.79
CA ASP A 196 -2.69 1.43 -4.78
C ASP A 196 -3.02 2.07 -3.43
N ARG A 197 -2.57 3.32 -3.24
CA ARG A 197 -2.99 4.16 -2.12
C ARG A 197 -4.48 4.43 -2.19
N GLN A 198 -5.13 4.48 -1.02
CA GLN A 198 -6.55 4.79 -0.85
C GLN A 198 -6.70 5.87 0.23
N ASP A 199 -7.41 6.96 -0.10
CA ASP A 199 -7.64 8.08 0.80
C ASP A 199 -8.95 7.87 1.57
N ALA A 200 -8.92 8.02 2.89
CA ALA A 200 -10.11 7.82 3.72
C ALA A 200 -11.28 8.73 3.35
N ALA A 201 -11.00 9.92 2.83
CA ALA A 201 -12.01 10.91 2.50
C ALA A 201 -12.82 10.54 1.24
N THR A 202 -12.27 9.75 0.33
CA THR A 202 -12.89 9.45 -0.97
C THR A 202 -13.12 7.96 -1.23
N THR A 203 -12.36 7.08 -0.57
CA THR A 203 -12.46 5.63 -0.79
C THR A 203 -13.73 5.04 -0.19
N THR A 204 -14.47 4.35 -1.06
CA THR A 204 -15.63 3.54 -0.71
C THR A 204 -15.31 2.06 -0.88
N LEU A 205 -15.92 1.24 -0.02
CA LEU A 205 -15.89 -0.21 -0.09
C LEU A 205 -17.32 -0.70 -0.22
N ARG A 206 -17.57 -1.66 -1.11
CA ARG A 206 -18.88 -2.32 -1.23
C ARG A 206 -18.75 -3.78 -1.59
N MET A 207 -19.63 -4.59 -1.02
CA MET A 207 -19.68 -6.03 -1.33
C MET A 207 -20.20 -6.24 -2.76
N VAL A 208 -19.52 -7.09 -3.50
CA VAL A 208 -19.86 -7.43 -4.88
C VAL A 208 -19.80 -8.94 -5.12
N THR A 209 -20.51 -9.40 -6.15
CA THR A 209 -20.33 -10.73 -6.73
C THR A 209 -19.74 -10.57 -8.13
N LEU A 210 -18.77 -11.43 -8.46
CA LEU A 210 -18.26 -11.60 -9.81
C LEU A 210 -18.87 -12.86 -10.44
N THR A 211 -19.60 -12.68 -11.52
CA THR A 211 -20.17 -13.79 -12.29
C THR A 211 -19.27 -14.06 -13.50
N PRO A 212 -18.52 -15.18 -13.53
CA PRO A 212 -17.64 -15.49 -14.65
C PRO A 212 -18.43 -15.89 -15.90
N ASP A 213 -17.96 -15.44 -17.05
CA ASP A 213 -18.37 -15.91 -18.35
C ASP A 213 -17.73 -17.27 -18.64
N VAL A 214 -18.44 -18.32 -18.23
CA VAL A 214 -17.99 -19.71 -18.42
C VAL A 214 -18.14 -20.19 -19.86
N ALA A 215 -18.99 -19.54 -20.67
CA ALA A 215 -19.19 -19.90 -22.07
C ALA A 215 -18.01 -19.46 -22.95
N ASN A 216 -17.36 -18.35 -22.59
CA ASN A 216 -16.19 -17.80 -23.29
C ASN A 216 -14.89 -17.93 -22.48
N ALA A 217 -14.71 -19.06 -21.77
CA ALA A 217 -13.52 -19.30 -20.95
C ALA A 217 -12.21 -19.14 -21.75
N LYS A 218 -11.21 -18.54 -21.12
CA LYS A 218 -9.85 -18.35 -21.65
C LYS A 218 -8.85 -19.11 -20.79
N HIS A 219 -7.66 -19.31 -21.36
CA HIS A 219 -6.53 -19.84 -20.62
C HIS A 219 -5.27 -19.02 -20.87
N LEU A 220 -4.40 -18.93 -19.86
CA LEU A 220 -3.08 -18.35 -20.04
C LEU A 220 -2.22 -19.29 -20.92
N LEU A 221 -1.68 -18.78 -22.02
CA LEU A 221 -0.79 -19.57 -22.90
C LEU A 221 0.64 -19.70 -22.35
N ARG A 222 1.02 -18.81 -21.44
CA ARG A 222 2.32 -18.83 -20.74
C ARG A 222 2.11 -18.51 -19.26
N PRO A 223 3.02 -18.93 -18.36
CA PRO A 223 2.96 -18.50 -16.97
C PRO A 223 3.08 -16.97 -16.86
N ALA A 224 2.38 -16.40 -15.90
CA ALA A 224 2.44 -14.98 -15.58
C ALA A 224 2.95 -14.80 -14.15
N ALA A 225 4.09 -14.11 -14.01
CA ALA A 225 4.72 -13.91 -12.71
C ALA A 225 4.01 -12.82 -11.91
N ALA A 226 4.06 -12.93 -10.58
CA ALA A 226 3.68 -11.83 -9.70
C ALA A 226 4.48 -10.57 -10.06
N GLY A 227 3.82 -9.41 -10.04
CA GLY A 227 4.37 -8.12 -10.45
C GLY A 227 4.21 -7.79 -11.94
N THR A 228 3.85 -8.75 -12.80
CA THR A 228 3.60 -8.47 -14.22
C THR A 228 2.18 -7.93 -14.46
N ARG A 229 2.01 -7.17 -15.55
CA ARG A 229 0.69 -6.69 -16.02
C ARG A 229 0.25 -7.35 -17.32
N GLU A 230 1.12 -8.14 -17.95
CA GLU A 230 0.89 -8.67 -19.28
C GLU A 230 0.54 -10.16 -19.24
N LEU A 231 -0.61 -10.51 -19.81
CA LEU A 231 -1.10 -11.87 -19.94
C LEU A 231 -1.23 -12.23 -21.41
N LEU A 232 -0.79 -13.42 -21.80
CA LEU A 232 -1.08 -13.96 -23.13
C LEU A 232 -2.25 -14.93 -23.02
N LEU A 233 -3.42 -14.54 -23.52
CA LEU A 233 -4.65 -15.35 -23.49
C LEU A 233 -4.77 -16.21 -24.74
N SER A 234 -5.52 -17.31 -24.63
CA SER A 234 -5.84 -18.24 -25.73
C SER A 234 -6.49 -17.55 -26.93
N ASP A 235 -7.37 -16.59 -26.66
CA ASP A 235 -8.11 -15.81 -27.66
C ASP A 235 -8.72 -14.55 -27.02
N GLN A 236 -9.30 -13.68 -27.84
CA GLN A 236 -9.94 -12.42 -27.42
C GLN A 236 -11.48 -12.49 -27.44
N VAL A 237 -12.10 -13.64 -27.73
CA VAL A 237 -13.57 -13.71 -27.88
C VAL A 237 -14.24 -13.23 -26.59
N ALA A 238 -15.10 -12.22 -26.72
CA ALA A 238 -15.83 -11.57 -25.63
C ALA A 238 -14.97 -10.83 -24.59
N VAL A 239 -13.67 -10.63 -24.82
CA VAL A 239 -12.78 -9.89 -23.91
C VAL A 239 -12.50 -8.50 -24.48
N VAL A 240 -12.81 -7.44 -23.73
CA VAL A 240 -12.52 -6.04 -24.12
C VAL A 240 -11.92 -5.23 -22.96
N ALA A 241 -11.23 -4.14 -23.27
CA ALA A 241 -10.70 -3.20 -22.27
C ALA A 241 -11.82 -2.62 -21.39
N GLY A 242 -11.50 -2.33 -20.13
CA GLY A 242 -12.43 -1.89 -19.08
C GLY A 242 -13.23 -3.03 -18.40
N GLN A 243 -13.18 -4.25 -18.93
CA GLN A 243 -13.78 -5.42 -18.28
C GLN A 243 -12.85 -6.02 -17.23
N ARG A 244 -13.43 -6.83 -16.34
CA ARG A 244 -12.69 -7.54 -15.29
C ARG A 244 -12.32 -8.92 -15.81
N LEU A 245 -11.06 -9.27 -15.63
CA LEU A 245 -10.56 -10.62 -15.85
C LEU A 245 -10.38 -11.31 -14.51
N LEU A 246 -11.13 -12.39 -14.31
CA LEU A 246 -11.05 -13.26 -13.14
C LEU A 246 -10.11 -14.43 -13.46
N LEU A 247 -9.01 -14.52 -12.75
CA LEU A 247 -7.97 -15.53 -12.89
C LEU A 247 -8.12 -16.61 -11.81
N ASP A 248 -7.79 -17.86 -12.15
CA ASP A 248 -7.76 -19.01 -11.23
C ASP A 248 -9.00 -19.10 -10.33
N ASN A 249 -10.20 -18.95 -10.91
CA ASN A 249 -11.45 -18.93 -10.14
C ASN A 249 -11.66 -20.22 -9.31
N GLY A 250 -11.06 -21.35 -9.68
CA GLY A 250 -11.12 -22.59 -8.91
C GLY A 250 -10.27 -22.63 -7.64
N ASP A 251 -9.35 -21.68 -7.44
CA ASP A 251 -8.40 -21.66 -6.33
C ASP A 251 -8.46 -20.34 -5.55
N PRO A 252 -9.10 -20.31 -4.36
CA PRO A 252 -9.23 -19.09 -3.56
C PRO A 252 -7.90 -18.42 -3.18
N TRP A 253 -6.79 -19.16 -3.16
CA TRP A 253 -5.48 -18.63 -2.75
C TRP A 253 -4.69 -18.01 -3.90
N ARG A 254 -5.14 -18.24 -5.15
CA ARG A 254 -4.56 -17.63 -6.36
C ARG A 254 -5.57 -16.80 -7.14
N ARG A 255 -6.83 -16.77 -6.72
CA ARG A 255 -7.88 -16.01 -7.40
C ARG A 255 -7.58 -14.52 -7.37
N GLU A 256 -7.55 -13.90 -8.55
CA GLU A 256 -7.41 -12.45 -8.71
C GLU A 256 -8.45 -11.93 -9.70
N ALA A 257 -8.98 -10.73 -9.46
CA ALA A 257 -9.89 -10.06 -10.37
C ALA A 257 -9.35 -8.66 -10.67
N ILE A 258 -8.92 -8.43 -11.91
CA ILE A 258 -8.24 -7.19 -12.29
C ILE A 258 -8.88 -6.65 -13.58
N VAL A 259 -8.99 -5.33 -13.68
CA VAL A 259 -9.51 -4.66 -14.88
C VAL A 259 -8.48 -4.71 -16.00
N ILE A 260 -8.95 -4.95 -17.22
CA ILE A 260 -8.16 -4.95 -18.44
C ILE A 260 -7.94 -3.51 -18.90
N ALA A 261 -6.69 -3.07 -18.95
CA ALA A 261 -6.32 -1.75 -19.44
C ALA A 261 -6.34 -1.70 -20.98
N SER A 262 -5.75 -2.70 -21.64
CA SER A 262 -5.66 -2.76 -23.10
C SER A 262 -5.48 -4.18 -23.62
N ILE A 263 -5.71 -4.36 -24.92
CA ILE A 263 -5.52 -5.64 -25.63
C ILE A 263 -4.79 -5.35 -26.94
N THR A 264 -3.75 -6.13 -27.23
CA THR A 264 -2.94 -5.99 -28.45
C THR A 264 -2.55 -7.36 -29.02
N GLY A 265 -2.02 -7.38 -30.25
CA GLY A 265 -1.37 -8.57 -30.84
C GLY A 265 -2.29 -9.56 -31.55
N SER A 266 -3.61 -9.34 -31.55
CA SER A 266 -4.58 -10.17 -32.28
C SER A 266 -5.10 -9.45 -33.53
N SER A 267 -5.22 -10.17 -34.65
CA SER A 267 -5.83 -9.67 -35.89
C SER A 267 -7.29 -10.10 -36.05
N SER A 268 -7.73 -11.10 -35.27
CA SER A 268 -9.13 -11.53 -35.18
C SER A 268 -9.48 -12.06 -33.78
N PRO A 269 -10.72 -11.92 -33.30
CA PRO A 269 -11.07 -12.30 -31.92
C PRO A 269 -10.74 -13.75 -31.52
N ALA A 270 -10.63 -14.67 -32.47
CA ALA A 270 -10.30 -16.07 -32.23
C ALA A 270 -8.79 -16.34 -32.05
N GLU A 271 -7.93 -15.36 -32.32
CA GLU A 271 -6.49 -15.47 -32.18
C GLU A 271 -6.03 -15.09 -30.77
N PRO A 272 -4.91 -15.69 -30.28
CA PRO A 272 -4.26 -15.28 -29.06
C PRO A 272 -4.02 -13.77 -28.98
N ALA A 273 -4.20 -13.20 -27.79
CA ALA A 273 -4.06 -11.78 -27.56
C ALA A 273 -3.23 -11.48 -26.31
N LEU A 274 -2.42 -10.43 -26.38
CA LEU A 274 -1.70 -9.88 -25.24
C LEU A 274 -2.62 -8.89 -24.52
N VAL A 275 -3.02 -9.22 -23.31
CA VAL A 275 -3.86 -8.42 -22.44
C VAL A 275 -2.97 -7.69 -21.43
N THR A 276 -3.12 -6.38 -21.32
CA THR A 276 -2.49 -5.57 -20.27
C THR A 276 -3.51 -5.27 -19.18
N LEU A 277 -3.14 -5.52 -17.93
CA LEU A 277 -3.95 -5.27 -16.74
C LEU A 277 -3.65 -3.88 -16.15
N GLU A 278 -4.65 -3.28 -15.51
CA GLU A 278 -4.52 -2.00 -14.79
C GLU A 278 -3.57 -2.10 -13.59
N TYR A 279 -3.66 -3.22 -12.87
CA TYR A 279 -2.81 -3.53 -11.73
C TYR A 279 -1.93 -4.76 -12.00
N PRO A 280 -0.71 -4.82 -11.42
CA PRO A 280 0.14 -5.99 -11.54
C PRO A 280 -0.46 -7.18 -10.77
N LEU A 281 -0.25 -8.39 -11.26
CA LEU A 281 -0.63 -9.62 -10.57
C LEU A 281 0.03 -9.69 -9.19
N ALA A 282 -0.73 -10.02 -8.16
CA ALA A 282 -0.20 -10.29 -6.83
C ALA A 282 0.43 -11.69 -6.74
N PHE A 283 -0.06 -12.65 -7.54
CA PHE A 283 0.36 -14.04 -7.51
C PHE A 283 0.93 -14.51 -8.85
N LEU A 284 1.61 -15.65 -8.77
CA LEU A 284 2.04 -16.41 -9.94
C LEU A 284 0.85 -17.21 -10.47
N HIS A 285 0.53 -17.03 -11.74
CA HIS A 285 -0.41 -17.87 -12.47
C HIS A 285 0.33 -18.78 -13.45
N GLN A 286 -0.06 -20.06 -13.49
CA GLN A 286 0.60 -21.05 -14.34
C GLN A 286 0.09 -20.97 -15.79
N ALA A 287 0.85 -21.52 -16.74
CA ALA A 287 0.29 -21.81 -18.06
C ALA A 287 -0.91 -22.75 -17.93
N GLY A 288 -1.96 -22.49 -18.70
CA GLY A 288 -3.24 -23.19 -18.62
C GLY A 288 -4.19 -22.68 -17.53
N ALA A 289 -3.75 -21.75 -16.66
CA ALA A 289 -4.62 -21.13 -15.65
C ALA A 289 -5.89 -20.56 -16.31
N SER A 290 -7.04 -20.80 -15.68
CA SER A 290 -8.33 -20.33 -16.17
C SER A 290 -8.42 -18.81 -16.07
N ALA A 291 -8.94 -18.17 -17.11
CA ALA A 291 -9.23 -16.75 -17.12
C ALA A 291 -10.65 -16.53 -17.67
N HIS A 292 -11.46 -15.77 -16.96
CA HIS A 292 -12.84 -15.47 -17.37
C HIS A 292 -13.08 -13.98 -17.35
N ARG A 293 -13.74 -13.45 -18.38
CA ARG A 293 -14.45 -12.18 -18.24
C ARG A 293 -15.45 -12.31 -17.10
N ALA A 294 -15.56 -11.33 -16.22
CA ALA A 294 -16.52 -11.35 -15.14
C ALA A 294 -17.39 -10.09 -15.11
N ASP A 295 -18.70 -10.29 -14.94
CA ASP A 295 -19.67 -9.23 -14.70
C ASP A 295 -19.80 -8.96 -13.20
N VAL A 296 -19.92 -7.68 -12.83
CA VAL A 296 -19.99 -7.23 -11.43
C VAL A 296 -21.45 -6.96 -11.04
N ALA A 297 -21.88 -7.55 -9.92
CA ALA A 297 -23.16 -7.22 -9.28
C ALA A 297 -22.90 -6.71 -7.86
N VAL A 298 -23.52 -5.58 -7.48
CA VAL A 298 -23.43 -5.03 -6.12
C VAL A 298 -24.40 -5.76 -5.19
N VAL A 299 -23.94 -6.17 -4.01
CA VAL A 299 -24.70 -7.03 -3.07
C VAL A 299 -24.89 -6.38 -1.70
N GLY A 300 -24.25 -5.24 -1.43
CA GLY A 300 -24.32 -4.58 -0.12
C GLY A 300 -24.29 -3.06 -0.20
N ALA A 301 -24.49 -2.42 0.95
CA ALA A 301 -24.32 -0.98 1.11
C ALA A 301 -22.83 -0.60 1.03
N ASN A 302 -22.57 0.67 0.71
CA ASN A 302 -21.23 1.23 0.78
C ASN A 302 -20.84 1.47 2.24
N THR A 303 -19.56 1.27 2.53
CA THR A 303 -18.88 1.79 3.72
C THR A 303 -17.64 2.58 3.26
N SER A 304 -16.98 3.31 4.15
CA SER A 304 -15.76 4.05 3.82
C SER A 304 -14.57 3.52 4.62
N LEU A 305 -13.37 3.87 4.16
CA LEU A 305 -12.20 3.76 5.02
C LEU A 305 -12.31 4.76 6.17
N ALA A 306 -11.92 4.33 7.38
CA ALA A 306 -11.74 5.23 8.51
C ALA A 306 -10.37 5.93 8.48
N PHE A 307 -9.39 5.31 7.79
CA PHE A 307 -8.03 5.82 7.67
C PHE A 307 -7.43 5.45 6.31
N ASP A 308 -6.57 6.34 5.80
CA ASP A 308 -5.83 6.12 4.57
C ASP A 308 -5.16 4.76 4.57
N ALA A 309 -5.12 4.10 3.43
CA ALA A 309 -4.36 2.87 3.23
C ALA A 309 -3.35 3.07 2.10
N ILE A 310 -2.27 2.32 2.13
CA ILE A 310 -1.21 2.38 1.11
C ILE A 310 -1.13 1.06 0.36
N ALA A 311 -0.53 1.09 -0.83
CA ALA A 311 -0.25 -0.13 -1.58
C ALA A 311 0.51 -1.14 -0.71
N GLY A 312 0.08 -2.40 -0.73
CA GLY A 312 0.60 -3.48 0.09
C GLY A 312 -0.11 -3.68 1.44
N ASP A 313 -1.00 -2.78 1.85
CA ASP A 313 -1.81 -3.00 3.05
C ASP A 313 -2.73 -4.21 2.87
N THR A 314 -2.73 -5.10 3.87
CA THR A 314 -3.67 -6.22 3.98
C THR A 314 -4.76 -5.97 5.01
N THR A 315 -4.54 -5.04 5.95
CA THR A 315 -5.52 -4.67 6.99
C THR A 315 -6.09 -3.29 6.67
N LEU A 316 -7.40 -3.25 6.45
CA LEU A 316 -8.13 -2.00 6.22
C LEU A 316 -8.92 -1.65 7.47
N LEU A 317 -8.81 -0.39 7.89
CA LEU A 317 -9.64 0.18 8.94
C LEU A 317 -10.83 0.87 8.28
N VAL A 318 -12.03 0.42 8.58
CA VAL A 318 -13.27 0.86 7.95
C VAL A 318 -14.11 1.66 8.94
N SER A 319 -15.08 2.42 8.44
CA SER A 319 -15.98 3.20 9.30
C SER A 319 -17.10 2.36 9.93
N ASN A 320 -17.40 1.21 9.32
CA ASN A 320 -18.43 0.29 9.79
C ASN A 320 -18.22 -1.10 9.16
N VAL A 321 -17.75 -2.06 9.96
CA VAL A 321 -17.51 -3.45 9.57
C VAL A 321 -18.80 -4.25 9.47
N ALA A 322 -19.88 -3.86 10.17
CA ALA A 322 -21.16 -4.56 10.09
C ALA A 322 -21.84 -4.43 8.71
N ALA A 323 -21.42 -3.45 7.90
CA ALA A 323 -21.82 -3.33 6.50
C ALA A 323 -21.08 -4.30 5.56
N LEU A 324 -20.05 -4.99 6.07
CA LEU A 324 -19.19 -5.90 5.32
C LEU A 324 -19.35 -7.34 5.85
N ALA A 325 -19.30 -8.29 4.92
CA ALA A 325 -19.26 -9.71 5.23
C ALA A 325 -18.02 -10.32 4.60
N THR A 326 -17.62 -11.52 5.04
CA THR A 326 -16.62 -12.30 4.31
C THR A 326 -17.12 -12.55 2.88
N GLY A 327 -16.31 -12.20 1.89
CA GLY A 327 -16.72 -12.26 0.49
C GLY A 327 -15.82 -11.41 -0.40
N LEU A 328 -16.32 -10.98 -1.56
CA LEU A 328 -15.57 -10.11 -2.46
C LEU A 328 -16.01 -8.65 -2.28
N VAL A 329 -15.04 -7.75 -2.25
CA VAL A 329 -15.25 -6.31 -2.11
C VAL A 329 -14.68 -5.59 -3.34
N GLU A 330 -15.41 -4.58 -3.80
CA GLU A 330 -14.88 -3.55 -4.70
C GLU A 330 -14.45 -2.35 -3.86
N ILE A 331 -13.22 -1.88 -4.07
CA ILE A 331 -12.63 -0.71 -3.42
C ILE A 331 -12.39 0.34 -4.50
N PHE A 332 -12.94 1.54 -4.31
CA PHE A 332 -12.91 2.61 -5.30
C PHE A 332 -12.89 3.99 -4.65
N ASP A 333 -11.96 4.84 -5.10
CA ASP A 333 -11.72 6.21 -4.61
C ASP A 333 -12.41 7.30 -5.45
N GLY A 334 -13.18 6.91 -6.47
CA GLY A 334 -13.84 7.84 -7.39
C GLY A 334 -13.00 8.29 -8.59
N ALA A 335 -11.69 8.02 -8.61
CA ALA A 335 -10.77 8.53 -9.63
C ALA A 335 -9.94 7.43 -10.31
N SER A 336 -9.43 6.49 -9.53
CA SER A 336 -8.61 5.36 -9.94
C SER A 336 -9.45 4.18 -10.39
N VAL A 337 -8.86 3.21 -11.09
CA VAL A 337 -9.57 1.99 -11.47
C VAL A 337 -9.99 1.20 -10.21
N PRO A 338 -11.23 0.68 -10.14
CA PRO A 338 -11.66 -0.12 -8.98
C PRO A 338 -10.79 -1.36 -8.77
N GLN A 339 -10.49 -1.65 -7.50
CA GLN A 339 -9.74 -2.82 -7.07
C GLN A 339 -10.68 -3.87 -6.47
N TYR A 340 -10.44 -5.16 -6.72
CA TYR A 340 -11.27 -6.27 -6.24
C TYR A 340 -10.47 -7.18 -5.31
N HIS A 341 -10.96 -7.36 -4.09
CA HIS A 341 -10.27 -8.14 -3.07
C HIS A 341 -11.23 -9.11 -2.39
N ALA A 342 -10.74 -10.29 -2.04
CA ALA A 342 -11.39 -11.12 -1.04
C ALA A 342 -11.23 -10.43 0.32
N LEU A 343 -12.32 -10.35 1.06
CA LEU A 343 -12.42 -9.72 2.36
C LEU A 343 -12.72 -10.80 3.40
N THR A 344 -11.98 -10.78 4.50
CA THR A 344 -12.23 -11.63 5.67
C THR A 344 -12.27 -10.78 6.92
N THR A 345 -13.10 -11.16 7.89
CA THR A 345 -13.13 -10.51 9.20
C THR A 345 -12.09 -11.14 10.12
N TYR A 346 -11.69 -10.42 11.17
CA TYR A 346 -10.73 -10.94 12.16
C TYR A 346 -11.41 -11.82 13.20
N THR A 347 -11.98 -12.91 12.72
CA THR A 347 -12.60 -13.97 13.51
C THR A 347 -12.13 -15.32 12.98
N ALA A 348 -11.80 -16.24 13.88
CA ALA A 348 -11.41 -17.60 13.57
C ALA A 348 -12.11 -18.58 14.51
N THR A 349 -12.42 -19.77 14.02
CA THR A 349 -12.95 -20.87 14.84
C THR A 349 -11.88 -21.93 14.98
N SER A 350 -11.68 -22.43 16.20
CA SER A 350 -10.70 -23.48 16.45
C SER A 350 -11.12 -24.80 15.82
N ASP A 351 -10.16 -25.51 15.23
CA ASP A 351 -10.37 -26.82 14.62
C ASP A 351 -10.47 -27.94 15.66
N ALA A 352 -10.56 -29.19 15.20
CA ALA A 352 -10.67 -30.38 16.05
C ALA A 352 -9.48 -30.54 17.03
N ASP A 353 -8.30 -30.04 16.66
CA ASP A 353 -7.08 -30.08 17.47
C ASP A 353 -6.88 -28.78 18.29
N GLY A 354 -7.88 -27.91 18.25
CA GLY A 354 -7.96 -26.65 18.97
C GLY A 354 -7.12 -25.55 18.32
N PHE A 355 -6.57 -25.73 17.12
CA PHE A 355 -5.79 -24.70 16.45
C PHE A 355 -6.68 -23.64 15.82
N TRP A 356 -6.23 -22.39 15.89
CA TRP A 356 -6.87 -21.27 15.23
C TRP A 356 -5.81 -20.33 14.64
N SER A 357 -6.19 -19.59 13.59
CA SER A 357 -5.37 -18.53 13.00
C SER A 357 -6.25 -17.41 12.50
N LEU A 358 -5.89 -16.17 12.85
CA LEU A 358 -6.51 -14.98 12.27
C LEU A 358 -5.86 -14.62 10.93
N PRO A 359 -6.52 -13.82 10.07
CA PRO A 359 -5.89 -13.21 8.91
C PRO A 359 -4.67 -12.35 9.30
N PRO A 360 -3.76 -12.04 8.36
CA PRO A 360 -2.63 -11.14 8.61
C PRO A 360 -3.09 -9.79 9.15
N LEU A 361 -2.51 -9.33 10.24
CA LEU A 361 -2.82 -8.07 10.92
C LEU A 361 -1.67 -7.07 10.74
N SER A 362 -1.99 -5.85 10.32
CA SER A 362 -1.10 -4.69 10.36
C SER A 362 -1.79 -3.48 10.98
N ARG A 363 -1.04 -2.39 11.16
CA ARG A 363 -1.58 -1.05 11.50
C ARG A 363 -2.29 -0.94 12.87
N VAL A 364 -2.02 -1.89 13.76
CA VAL A 364 -2.54 -1.91 15.13
C VAL A 364 -1.41 -2.06 16.14
N ALA A 365 -1.33 -1.17 17.13
CA ALA A 365 -0.29 -1.17 18.16
C ALA A 365 -0.57 -2.14 19.30
N LEU A 366 -1.85 -2.32 19.66
CA LEU A 366 -2.32 -3.27 20.67
C LEU A 366 -3.66 -3.84 20.22
N VAL A 367 -3.89 -5.13 20.46
CA VAL A 367 -5.18 -5.79 20.24
C VAL A 367 -5.72 -6.37 21.54
N GLU A 368 -7.04 -6.40 21.65
CA GLU A 368 -7.77 -7.19 22.64
C GLU A 368 -8.40 -8.39 21.93
N LEU A 369 -7.84 -9.57 22.16
CA LEU A 369 -8.39 -10.83 21.67
C LEU A 369 -9.40 -11.38 22.65
N GLN A 370 -10.52 -11.87 22.13
CA GLN A 370 -11.57 -12.52 22.89
C GLN A 370 -11.77 -13.94 22.36
N ALA A 371 -11.77 -14.91 23.27
CA ALA A 371 -12.07 -16.31 22.97
C ALA A 371 -13.36 -16.72 23.67
N THR A 372 -14.35 -17.16 22.89
CA THR A 372 -15.66 -17.60 23.39
C THR A 372 -15.89 -19.07 23.05
N HIS A 373 -16.57 -19.78 23.94
CA HIS A 373 -17.03 -21.14 23.70
C HIS A 373 -18.34 -21.30 24.46
N GLY A 374 -19.42 -21.75 23.81
CA GLY A 374 -20.78 -21.71 24.39
C GLY A 374 -20.94 -22.44 25.74
N ALA A 375 -19.99 -23.33 26.09
CA ALA A 375 -19.97 -24.06 27.35
C ALA A 375 -19.01 -23.51 28.43
N HIS A 376 -18.17 -22.52 28.11
CA HIS A 376 -17.16 -21.98 29.04
C HIS A 376 -17.22 -20.45 29.13
N PRO A 377 -16.77 -19.84 30.24
CA PRO A 377 -16.64 -18.39 30.34
C PRO A 377 -15.74 -17.82 29.23
N THR A 378 -16.07 -16.62 28.79
CA THR A 378 -15.28 -15.90 27.80
C THR A 378 -13.93 -15.47 28.38
N ILE A 379 -12.85 -15.67 27.62
CA ILE A 379 -11.50 -15.24 27.99
C ILE A 379 -11.12 -14.05 27.13
N THR A 380 -10.54 -13.02 27.74
CA THR A 380 -10.03 -11.83 27.04
C THR A 380 -8.55 -11.66 27.33
N ARG A 381 -7.76 -11.31 26.31
CA ARG A 381 -6.31 -11.11 26.42
C ARG A 381 -5.85 -9.93 25.58
N ARG A 382 -5.05 -9.05 26.17
CA ARG A 382 -4.39 -7.96 25.45
C ARG A 382 -3.01 -8.41 24.95
N LEU A 383 -2.71 -8.08 23.70
CA LEU A 383 -1.47 -8.45 23.05
C LEU A 383 -0.95 -7.30 22.18
N ALA A 384 0.33 -6.96 22.34
CA ALA A 384 1.01 -6.04 21.43
C ALA A 384 1.60 -6.88 20.29
N PRO A 385 1.25 -6.62 19.02
CA PRO A 385 1.84 -7.35 17.92
C PRO A 385 3.35 -7.09 17.83
N ALA A 386 4.15 -8.13 17.96
CA ALA A 386 5.58 -8.13 17.71
C ALA A 386 5.87 -8.16 16.20
N TYR A 387 5.74 -7.02 15.53
CA TYR A 387 5.93 -6.84 14.08
C TYR A 387 7.23 -7.40 13.47
N PRO A 388 8.39 -7.44 14.16
CA PRO A 388 9.57 -8.12 13.64
C PRO A 388 9.41 -9.65 13.51
N ARG A 389 8.39 -10.24 14.12
CA ARG A 389 8.06 -11.68 14.04
C ARG A 389 6.83 -11.87 13.17
N ARG A 390 6.99 -12.60 12.07
CA ARG A 390 5.91 -12.90 11.13
C ARG A 390 4.73 -13.59 11.79
N GLU A 391 4.98 -14.47 12.76
CA GLU A 391 3.94 -15.24 13.45
C GLU A 391 4.10 -15.10 14.96
N GLN A 392 2.96 -14.99 15.64
CA GLN A 392 2.87 -14.86 17.09
C GLN A 392 1.82 -15.82 17.64
N ARG A 393 2.22 -16.56 18.67
CA ARG A 393 1.38 -17.54 19.31
C ARG A 393 0.61 -16.98 20.50
N ALA A 394 -0.70 -17.19 20.52
CA ALA A 394 -1.59 -16.86 21.62
C ALA A 394 -2.46 -18.08 21.99
N ASP A 395 -2.16 -18.75 23.10
CA ASP A 395 -3.00 -19.85 23.56
C ASP A 395 -4.08 -19.35 24.54
N PHE A 396 -5.26 -19.99 24.49
CA PHE A 396 -6.39 -19.76 25.40
C PHE A 396 -6.69 -21.04 26.17
N VAL A 397 -6.74 -20.94 27.50
CA VAL A 397 -6.98 -22.08 28.40
C VAL A 397 -8.27 -21.84 29.17
N PHE A 398 -9.31 -22.57 28.81
CA PHE A 398 -10.61 -22.56 29.47
C PHE A 398 -10.60 -23.42 30.73
N SER A 399 -11.38 -23.01 31.72
CA SER A 399 -11.61 -23.71 32.99
C SER A 399 -12.90 -24.52 32.98
#